data_AF-A0A8T5MDC1-F1
#
_entry.id   AF-A0A8T5MDC1-F1
#
_cell.length_a   1.000
_cell.length_b   1.000
_cell.length_c   1.000
_cell.angle_alpha   90.00
_cell.angle_beta   90.00
_cell.angle_gamma   90.00
#
_symmetry.space_group_name_H-M   'P 1'
#
loop_
_entity.id
_entity.type
_entity.pdbx_description
1 polymer ?
#
loop_
_entity_poly.entity_id
_entity_poly.type
_entity_poly.pdbx_seq_one_letter_code
_entity_poly.pdbx_strand_id
1 'polypeptide(L)'
;MVMGILKKRDKRGVSVMIGYVLLVVFALSISVGIYQWLKTFVPKDSLDCPDGVSMFLKSANFSDSTNKLTIEVVNSGRFNIAGYFIHISNVSVDEVPNIDVAPYLNKESNAGNQTGSVFFLGPEDNPFKPGDSETHFFDLVAEVGTPKLVSVIPTRQQMNEDRNIFVGCGNARAEQTVEYFA
;
A
#
# COMPACT_ATOMS: atom_id res chain seq x y z
N MET A 1 -87.79 -9.22 -8.72
CA MET A 1 -86.57 -8.43 -8.97
C MET A 1 -85.79 -8.40 -7.66
N VAL A 2 -84.77 -9.26 -7.52
CA VAL A 2 -83.97 -9.36 -6.28
C VAL A 2 -82.54 -8.95 -6.63
N MET A 3 -82.16 -7.76 -6.16
CA MET A 3 -80.83 -7.19 -6.33
C MET A 3 -79.92 -7.77 -5.24
N GLY A 4 -78.98 -8.63 -5.62
CA GLY A 4 -77.99 -9.20 -4.71
C GLY A 4 -76.94 -8.16 -4.30
N ILE A 5 -76.89 -7.83 -3.01
CA ILE A 5 -75.88 -6.93 -2.43
C ILE A 5 -74.58 -7.72 -2.21
N LEU A 6 -73.51 -7.36 -2.93
CA LEU A 6 -72.17 -7.92 -2.74
C LEU A 6 -71.49 -7.30 -1.51
N LYS A 7 -71.26 -8.11 -0.48
CA LYS A 7 -70.59 -7.73 0.77
C LYS A 7 -69.08 -7.54 0.55
N LYS A 8 -68.61 -6.28 0.50
CA LYS A 8 -67.16 -5.95 0.49
C LYS A 8 -66.55 -6.32 1.85
N ARG A 9 -65.67 -7.33 1.86
CA ARG A 9 -64.90 -7.76 3.03
C ARG A 9 -63.62 -6.93 3.11
N ASP A 10 -63.42 -6.19 4.20
CA ASP A 10 -62.23 -5.32 4.42
C ASP A 10 -60.94 -6.14 4.42
N LYS A 11 -60.12 -5.99 3.36
CA LYS A 11 -58.80 -6.63 3.22
C LYS A 11 -57.64 -5.71 3.62
N ARG A 12 -57.88 -4.74 4.53
CA ARG A 12 -56.89 -3.73 4.92
C ARG A 12 -55.60 -4.34 5.49
N GLY A 13 -55.70 -5.42 6.27
CA GLY A 13 -54.52 -6.10 6.84
C GLY A 13 -53.63 -6.79 5.79
N VAL A 14 -54.21 -7.24 4.67
CA VAL A 14 -53.45 -7.92 3.60
C VAL A 14 -52.63 -6.90 2.80
N SER A 15 -53.15 -5.69 2.62
CA SER A 15 -52.42 -4.61 1.92
C SER A 15 -51.14 -4.19 2.65
N VAL A 16 -51.17 -4.18 3.99
CA VAL A 16 -50.01 -3.82 4.80
C VAL A 16 -48.93 -4.90 4.70
N MET A 17 -49.32 -6.17 4.79
CA MET A 17 -48.38 -7.30 4.65
C MET A 17 -47.69 -7.32 3.29
N ILE A 18 -48.43 -7.04 2.21
CA ILE A 18 -47.87 -6.95 0.86
C ILE A 18 -46.87 -5.78 0.74
N GLY A 19 -47.18 -4.64 1.36
CA GLY A 19 -46.28 -3.47 1.37
C GLY A 19 -44.92 -3.76 2.00
N TYR A 20 -44.91 -4.46 3.15
CA TYR A 20 -43.65 -4.86 3.80
C TYR A 20 -42.83 -5.82 2.95
N VAL A 21 -43.46 -6.84 2.36
CA VAL A 21 -42.76 -7.80 1.50
C VAL A 21 -42.14 -7.10 0.29
N LEU A 22 -42.89 -6.20 -0.35
CA LEU A 22 -42.41 -5.46 -1.51
C LEU A 22 -41.24 -4.54 -1.14
N LEU A 23 -41.31 -3.84 -0.01
CA LEU A 23 -40.22 -2.99 0.48
C LEU A 23 -38.94 -3.80 0.73
N VAL A 24 -39.04 -4.97 1.36
CA VAL A 24 -37.89 -5.84 1.62
C VAL A 24 -37.25 -6.33 0.31
N VAL A 25 -38.05 -6.73 -0.67
CA VAL A 25 -37.54 -7.17 -1.98
C VAL A 25 -36.83 -6.04 -2.73
N PHE A 26 -37.36 -4.81 -2.69
CA PHE A 26 -36.70 -3.65 -3.27
C PHE A 26 -35.36 -3.35 -2.58
N ALA A 27 -35.32 -3.40 -1.24
CA ALA A 27 -34.09 -3.19 -0.49
C ALA A 27 -33.00 -4.22 -0.84
N LEU A 28 -33.36 -5.51 -0.96
CA LEU A 28 -32.43 -6.56 -1.36
C LEU A 28 -31.94 -6.37 -2.80
N SER A 29 -32.83 -5.98 -3.71
CA SER A 29 -32.48 -5.75 -5.11
C SER A 29 -31.47 -4.61 -5.27
N ILE A 30 -31.69 -3.50 -4.55
CA ILE A 30 -30.77 -2.35 -4.54
C ILE A 30 -29.43 -2.76 -3.93
N SER A 31 -29.42 -3.54 -2.85
CA SER A 31 -28.19 -4.01 -2.20
C SER A 31 -27.32 -4.84 -3.14
N VAL A 32 -27.91 -5.79 -3.89
CA VAL A 32 -27.16 -6.60 -4.87
C VAL A 32 -26.65 -5.73 -6.03
N GLY A 33 -27.45 -4.78 -6.50
CA GLY A 33 -27.03 -3.85 -7.55
C GLY A 33 -25.81 -3.01 -7.15
N ILE A 34 -25.82 -2.45 -5.93
CA ILE A 34 -24.70 -1.68 -5.39
C ILE A 34 -23.46 -2.57 -5.22
N TYR A 35 -23.62 -3.81 -4.74
CA TYR A 35 -22.49 -4.73 -4.59
C TYR A 35 -21.80 -5.03 -5.92
N GLN A 36 -22.57 -5.29 -7.00
CA GLN A 36 -21.99 -5.50 -8.33
C GLN A 36 -21.32 -4.23 -8.88
N TRP A 37 -21.93 -3.07 -8.66
CA TRP A 37 -21.35 -1.79 -9.05
C TRP A 37 -20.02 -1.54 -8.32
N LEU A 38 -19.98 -1.68 -6.99
CA LEU A 38 -18.75 -1.57 -6.18
C LEU A 38 -17.65 -2.54 -6.64
N LYS A 39 -18.00 -3.78 -7.01
CA LYS A 39 -17.05 -4.77 -7.54
C LYS A 39 -16.43 -4.37 -8.88
N THR A 40 -16.99 -3.37 -9.56
CA THR A 40 -16.43 -2.80 -10.81
C THR A 40 -15.40 -1.71 -10.51
N PHE A 41 -15.49 -1.05 -9.35
CA PHE A 41 -14.53 -0.04 -8.89
C PHE A 41 -13.35 -0.63 -8.13
N VAL A 42 -13.51 -1.80 -7.51
CA VAL A 42 -12.41 -2.50 -6.87
C VAL A 42 -11.58 -3.20 -7.95
N PRO A 43 -10.29 -2.83 -8.15
CA PRO A 43 -9.41 -3.55 -9.06
C PRO A 43 -9.39 -5.02 -8.66
N LYS A 44 -9.69 -5.91 -9.62
CA LYS A 44 -9.59 -7.35 -9.39
C LYS A 44 -8.13 -7.72 -9.53
N ASP A 45 -7.63 -8.37 -8.50
CA ASP A 45 -6.26 -8.79 -8.28
C ASP A 45 -5.32 -7.62 -7.96
N SER A 46 -4.91 -7.55 -6.69
CA SER A 46 -3.69 -6.84 -6.33
C SER A 46 -2.61 -7.35 -7.27
N LEU A 47 -1.90 -6.45 -7.96
CA LEU A 47 -0.63 -6.80 -8.59
C LEU A 47 0.35 -7.15 -7.46
N ASP A 48 0.21 -8.35 -6.93
CA ASP A 48 1.04 -8.86 -5.87
C ASP A 48 2.40 -9.23 -6.46
N CYS A 49 3.43 -8.90 -5.71
CA CYS A 49 4.77 -9.33 -6.07
C CYS A 49 4.88 -10.85 -6.00
N PRO A 50 5.65 -11.47 -6.91
CA PRO A 50 5.88 -12.91 -6.84
C PRO A 50 6.51 -13.28 -5.50
N ASP A 51 6.12 -14.44 -4.98
CA ASP A 51 6.66 -14.97 -3.74
C ASP A 51 8.18 -15.15 -3.85
N GLY A 52 8.93 -14.48 -2.97
CA GLY A 52 10.40 -14.52 -2.93
C GLY A 52 11.09 -13.20 -3.27
N VAL A 53 10.35 -12.10 -3.46
CA VAL A 53 10.92 -10.76 -3.30
C VAL A 53 11.20 -10.55 -1.81
N SER A 54 12.42 -10.16 -1.48
CA SER A 54 12.82 -9.86 -0.10
C SER A 54 13.94 -8.82 -0.14
N MET A 55 13.82 -7.81 0.69
CA MET A 55 14.86 -6.82 0.92
C MET A 55 15.18 -6.83 2.40
N PHE A 56 16.45 -6.63 2.73
CA PHE A 56 16.91 -6.58 4.11
C PHE A 56 17.60 -5.24 4.36
N LEU A 57 17.30 -4.62 5.50
CA LEU A 57 18.02 -3.46 6.00
C LEU A 57 19.17 -3.96 6.86
N LYS A 58 20.40 -3.84 6.37
CA LYS A 58 21.59 -4.30 7.08
C LYS A 58 22.01 -3.33 8.18
N SER A 59 21.85 -2.04 7.96
CA SER A 59 22.08 -1.01 8.98
C SER A 59 21.22 0.22 8.70
N ALA A 60 20.84 0.92 9.76
CA ALA A 60 20.20 2.24 9.69
C ALA A 60 20.84 3.15 10.74
N ASN A 61 21.65 4.10 10.29
CA ASN A 61 22.48 4.95 11.15
C ASN A 61 22.05 6.41 10.98
N PHE A 62 21.81 7.10 12.08
CA PHE A 62 21.47 8.53 12.07
C PHE A 62 22.54 9.35 12.77
N SER A 63 22.95 10.44 12.13
CA SER A 63 23.88 11.42 12.67
C SER A 63 23.12 12.70 13.02
N ASP A 64 23.00 12.99 14.32
CA ASP A 64 22.29 14.18 14.83
C ASP A 64 22.99 15.49 14.42
N SER A 65 24.32 15.46 14.28
CA SER A 65 25.12 16.63 13.93
C SER A 65 24.93 17.08 12.47
N THR A 66 24.61 16.14 11.58
CA THR A 66 24.42 16.39 10.14
C THR A 66 22.98 16.21 9.67
N ASN A 67 22.08 15.74 10.55
CA ASN A 67 20.73 15.28 10.22
C ASN A 67 20.69 14.28 9.05
N LYS A 68 21.74 13.45 8.93
CA LYS A 68 21.91 12.49 7.84
C LYS A 68 21.52 11.09 8.29
N LEU A 69 20.51 10.51 7.65
CA LEU A 69 20.15 9.11 7.80
C LEU A 69 20.87 8.29 6.71
N THR A 70 21.66 7.31 7.13
CA THR A 70 22.40 6.40 6.27
C THR A 70 21.83 5.01 6.43
N ILE A 71 21.38 4.41 5.34
CA ILE A 71 20.88 3.03 5.36
C ILE A 71 21.66 2.16 4.39
N GLU A 72 21.86 0.91 4.76
CA GLU A 72 22.41 -0.12 3.89
C GLU A 72 21.31 -1.12 3.58
N VAL A 73 20.94 -1.23 2.30
CA VAL A 73 19.91 -2.14 1.81
C VAL A 73 20.55 -3.29 1.03
N VAL A 74 20.03 -4.49 1.24
CA VAL A 74 20.50 -5.73 0.59
C VAL A 74 19.32 -6.45 -0.04
N ASN A 75 19.45 -6.89 -1.30
CA ASN A 75 18.46 -7.78 -1.90
C ASN A 75 18.70 -9.22 -1.42
N SER A 76 17.93 -9.66 -0.43
CA SER A 76 17.96 -11.03 0.08
C SER A 76 16.99 -11.97 -0.64
N GLY A 77 16.25 -11.46 -1.62
CA GLY A 77 15.25 -12.19 -2.39
C GLY A 77 15.85 -13.03 -3.50
N ARG A 78 14.96 -13.70 -4.24
CA ARG A 78 15.27 -14.49 -5.45
C ARG A 78 15.08 -13.71 -6.75
N PHE A 79 14.61 -12.48 -6.63
CA PHE A 79 14.13 -11.66 -7.74
C PHE A 79 14.79 -10.29 -7.72
N ASN A 80 15.06 -9.75 -8.90
CA ASN A 80 15.56 -8.38 -9.02
C ASN A 80 14.50 -7.36 -8.61
N ILE A 81 14.95 -6.20 -8.14
CA ILE A 81 14.12 -5.14 -7.56
C ILE A 81 14.38 -3.83 -8.32
N ALA A 82 13.33 -3.02 -8.52
CA ALA A 82 13.43 -1.71 -9.16
C ALA A 82 13.81 -0.61 -8.15
N GLY A 83 13.27 -0.71 -6.95
CA GLY A 83 13.44 0.30 -5.91
C GLY A 83 12.83 -0.12 -4.59
N TYR A 84 12.54 0.85 -3.74
CA TYR A 84 11.81 0.66 -2.50
C TYR A 84 11.13 1.95 -2.06
N PHE A 85 10.02 1.81 -1.34
CA PHE A 85 9.48 2.88 -0.50
C PHE A 85 10.21 2.88 0.82
N ILE A 86 10.44 4.06 1.40
CA ILE A 86 11.08 4.20 2.69
C ILE A 86 10.22 5.08 3.60
N HIS A 87 9.91 4.55 4.78
CA HIS A 87 9.16 5.26 5.80
C HIS A 87 9.91 5.20 7.13
N ILE A 88 9.76 6.24 7.94
CA ILE A 88 10.30 6.27 9.29
C ILE A 88 9.21 6.55 10.33
N SER A 89 9.51 6.18 11.58
CA SER A 89 8.77 6.59 12.77
C SER A 89 9.70 7.39 13.68
N ASN A 90 9.24 8.54 14.17
CA ASN A 90 9.96 9.40 15.12
C ASN A 90 9.41 9.29 16.56
N VAL A 91 8.27 8.61 16.75
CA VAL A 91 7.59 8.52 18.05
C VAL A 91 8.08 7.32 18.84
N SER A 92 7.97 6.10 18.30
CA SER A 92 8.34 4.86 18.96
C SER A 92 8.69 3.76 17.96
N VAL A 93 9.37 2.70 18.44
CA VAL A 93 9.72 1.51 17.66
C VAL A 93 8.49 0.60 17.44
N ASP A 94 7.44 0.76 18.24
CA ASP A 94 6.22 -0.06 18.14
C ASP A 94 5.17 0.57 17.19
N GLU A 95 5.42 1.78 16.70
CA GLU A 95 4.52 2.49 15.79
C GLU A 95 4.87 2.20 14.33
N VAL A 96 3.83 1.99 13.52
CA VAL A 96 3.98 1.76 12.08
C VAL A 96 4.60 3.00 11.43
N PRO A 97 5.79 2.87 10.80
CA PRO A 97 6.43 3.99 10.11
C PRO A 97 5.51 4.59 9.04
N ASN A 98 5.30 5.90 9.11
CA ASN A 98 4.33 6.62 8.28
C ASN A 98 4.90 7.91 7.65
N ILE A 99 6.13 8.30 8.00
CA ILE A 99 6.79 9.48 7.43
C ILE A 99 7.60 9.05 6.22
N ASP A 100 7.18 9.46 5.02
CA ASP A 100 7.95 9.23 3.78
C ASP A 100 9.21 10.09 3.77
N VAL A 101 10.36 9.45 3.60
CA VAL A 101 11.66 10.14 3.52
C VAL A 101 12.33 10.03 2.15
N ALA A 102 11.71 9.37 1.17
CA ALA A 102 12.23 9.34 -0.18
C ALA A 102 12.54 10.75 -0.74
N PRO A 103 11.72 11.80 -0.52
CA PRO A 103 12.01 13.19 -0.94
C PRO A 103 13.37 13.73 -0.50
N TYR A 104 13.91 13.22 0.60
CA TYR A 104 15.16 13.68 1.19
C TYR A 104 16.38 12.89 0.71
N LEU A 105 16.24 12.04 -0.32
CA LEU A 105 17.36 11.28 -0.89
C LEU A 105 18.47 12.24 -1.33
N ASN A 106 19.64 12.07 -0.73
CA ASN A 106 20.82 12.84 -1.03
C ASN A 106 21.39 12.41 -2.40
N LYS A 107 21.86 13.38 -3.18
CA LYS A 107 22.46 13.20 -4.52
C LYS A 107 23.74 12.35 -4.54
N GLU A 108 24.39 12.17 -3.40
CA GLU A 108 25.52 11.24 -3.23
C GLU A 108 25.08 9.77 -3.28
N SER A 109 23.79 9.50 -3.09
CA SER A 109 23.24 8.16 -3.26
C SER A 109 23.24 7.79 -4.75
N ASN A 110 23.67 6.58 -5.08
CA ASN A 110 23.60 6.03 -6.44
C ASN A 110 22.17 5.58 -6.81
N ALA A 111 21.19 6.43 -6.52
CA ALA A 111 19.78 6.16 -6.64
C ALA A 111 19.03 7.42 -7.07
N GLY A 112 17.86 7.23 -7.66
CA GLY A 112 16.93 8.31 -7.94
C GLY A 112 15.71 8.25 -7.03
N ASN A 113 14.95 9.34 -7.01
CA ASN A 113 13.65 9.39 -6.36
C ASN A 113 12.58 9.78 -7.39
N GLN A 114 11.51 8.99 -7.43
CA GLN A 114 10.29 9.34 -8.15
C GLN A 114 9.06 8.90 -7.34
N THR A 115 8.08 9.81 -7.22
CA THR A 115 6.74 9.52 -6.66
C THR A 115 6.80 8.85 -5.27
N GLY A 116 7.66 9.35 -4.37
CA GLY A 116 7.79 8.81 -3.00
C GLY A 116 8.54 7.48 -2.90
N SER A 117 9.17 7.04 -3.99
CA SER A 117 9.99 5.82 -4.00
C SER A 117 11.42 6.13 -4.38
N VAL A 118 12.34 5.35 -3.82
CA VAL A 118 13.76 5.35 -4.18
C VAL A 118 13.98 4.25 -5.20
N PHE A 119 14.51 4.58 -6.38
CA PHE A 119 14.80 3.61 -7.44
C PHE A 119 16.30 3.45 -7.64
N PHE A 120 16.71 2.22 -7.89
CA PHE A 120 18.10 1.90 -8.21
C PHE A 120 18.42 2.33 -9.64
N LEU A 121 19.59 2.93 -9.86
CA LEU A 121 20.00 3.36 -11.20
C LEU A 121 20.54 2.17 -12.00
N GLY A 122 20.03 1.98 -13.21
CA GLY A 122 20.53 0.96 -14.13
C GLY A 122 19.79 0.94 -15.47
N PRO A 123 20.31 0.22 -16.46
CA PRO A 123 19.72 0.11 -17.78
C PRO A 123 18.53 -0.87 -17.84
N GLU A 124 18.35 -1.68 -16.79
CA GLU A 124 17.27 -2.66 -16.67
C GLU A 124 16.11 -2.11 -15.83
N ASP A 125 14.89 -2.57 -16.08
CA ASP A 125 13.68 -2.20 -15.32
C ASP A 125 13.79 -2.54 -13.81
N ASN A 126 14.55 -3.59 -13.49
CA ASN A 126 14.80 -4.05 -12.12
C ASN A 126 16.31 -4.29 -11.94
N PRO A 127 17.12 -3.24 -11.71
CA PRO A 127 18.57 -3.35 -11.79
C PRO A 127 19.22 -3.93 -10.52
N PHE A 128 18.52 -3.97 -9.38
CA PHE A 128 19.07 -4.43 -8.11
C PHE A 128 18.90 -5.95 -7.95
N LYS A 129 19.97 -6.72 -8.14
CA LYS A 129 19.96 -8.18 -8.25
C LYS A 129 20.06 -8.85 -6.87
N PRO A 130 19.62 -10.11 -6.74
CA PRO A 130 19.85 -10.91 -5.54
C PRO A 130 21.31 -10.90 -5.09
N GLY A 131 21.54 -10.54 -3.83
CA GLY A 131 22.88 -10.42 -3.23
C GLY A 131 23.52 -9.03 -3.36
N ASP A 132 22.95 -8.12 -4.16
CA ASP A 132 23.46 -6.75 -4.25
C ASP A 132 23.20 -5.99 -2.95
N SER A 133 24.10 -5.05 -2.65
CA SER A 133 24.05 -4.19 -1.47
C SER A 133 24.40 -2.76 -1.86
N GLU A 134 23.58 -1.81 -1.42
CA GLU A 134 23.76 -0.39 -1.71
C GLU A 134 23.56 0.44 -0.45
N THR A 135 24.31 1.54 -0.33
CA THR A 135 24.19 2.49 0.78
C THR A 135 23.56 3.78 0.28
N HIS A 136 22.42 4.15 0.85
CA HIS A 136 21.71 5.38 0.50
C HIS A 136 21.71 6.34 1.68
N PHE A 137 21.74 7.62 1.34
CA PHE A 137 21.83 8.72 2.28
C PHE A 137 20.60 9.62 2.14
N PHE A 138 20.07 10.07 3.26
CA PHE A 138 18.91 10.96 3.32
C PHE A 138 19.22 12.16 4.21
N ASP A 139 19.07 13.36 3.66
CA ASP A 139 19.28 14.62 4.37
C ASP A 139 17.95 15.07 5.00
N LEU A 140 17.69 14.63 6.22
CA LEU A 140 16.41 14.89 6.87
C LEU A 140 16.32 16.36 7.32
N VAL A 141 15.13 16.95 7.17
CA VAL A 141 14.85 18.29 7.72
C VAL A 141 14.45 18.18 9.19
N ALA A 142 14.71 19.22 9.98
CA ALA A 142 14.42 19.22 11.42
C ALA A 142 12.95 18.93 11.77
N GLU A 143 12.01 19.24 10.87
CA GLU A 143 10.57 19.00 11.03
C GLU A 143 10.20 17.51 11.06
N VAL A 144 11.01 16.67 10.41
CA VAL A 144 10.82 15.20 10.40
C VAL A 144 11.14 14.60 11.77
N GLY A 145 11.99 15.26 12.55
CA GLY A 145 12.44 14.79 13.86
C GLY A 145 13.44 13.63 13.77
N THR A 146 13.80 13.11 14.95
CA THR A 146 14.80 12.05 15.07
C THR A 146 14.18 10.68 14.74
N PRO A 147 14.64 9.99 13.68
CA PRO A 147 14.10 8.69 13.29
C PRO A 147 14.47 7.62 14.33
N LYS A 148 13.51 6.77 14.72
CA LYS A 148 13.69 5.65 15.67
C LYS A 148 13.61 4.29 14.98
N LEU A 149 12.74 4.18 13.99
CA LEU A 149 12.51 2.97 13.20
C LEU A 149 12.49 3.36 11.72
N VAL A 150 13.15 2.57 10.89
CA VAL A 150 13.09 2.66 9.42
C VAL A 150 12.38 1.43 8.89
N SER A 151 11.47 1.63 7.95
CA SER A 151 10.80 0.58 7.20
C SER A 151 11.05 0.78 5.72
N VAL A 152 11.37 -0.31 5.01
CA VAL A 152 11.46 -0.33 3.56
C VAL A 152 10.50 -1.36 2.98
N ILE A 153 9.87 -1.00 1.87
CA ILE A 153 8.98 -1.88 1.11
C ILE A 153 9.54 -1.96 -0.31
N PRO A 154 10.06 -3.11 -0.75
CA PRO A 154 10.66 -3.22 -2.07
C PRO A 154 9.62 -3.01 -3.17
N THR A 155 10.06 -2.50 -4.31
CA THR A 155 9.23 -2.26 -5.48
C THR A 155 9.81 -2.91 -6.71
N ARG A 156 8.95 -3.29 -7.64
CA ARG A 156 9.36 -3.96 -8.87
C ARG A 156 8.59 -3.41 -10.05
N GLN A 157 9.21 -3.40 -11.22
CA GLN A 157 8.52 -3.24 -12.48
C GLN A 157 8.10 -4.61 -13.02
N GLN A 158 6.80 -4.77 -13.32
CA GLN A 158 6.21 -5.99 -13.83
C GLN A 158 5.39 -5.71 -15.09
N MET A 159 5.55 -6.56 -16.10
CA MET A 159 4.73 -6.53 -17.30
C MET A 159 3.37 -7.17 -17.00
N ASN A 160 2.29 -6.42 -17.21
CA ASN A 160 0.92 -6.91 -17.14
C ASN A 160 0.14 -6.43 -18.35
N GLU A 161 -0.40 -7.37 -19.15
CA GLU A 161 -1.20 -7.09 -20.35
C GLU A 161 -0.59 -5.99 -21.24
N ASP A 162 0.69 -6.15 -21.59
CA ASP A 162 1.48 -5.25 -22.45
C ASP A 162 1.81 -3.86 -21.86
N ARG A 163 1.59 -3.64 -20.56
CA ARG A 163 2.03 -2.44 -19.85
C ARG A 163 3.01 -2.78 -18.75
N ASN A 164 4.07 -1.98 -18.63
CA ASN A 164 4.96 -2.05 -17.50
C ASN A 164 4.35 -1.30 -16.31
N ILE A 165 4.10 -2.01 -15.21
CA ILE A 165 3.45 -1.50 -14.02
C ILE A 165 4.45 -1.51 -12.88
N PHE A 166 4.51 -0.40 -12.14
CA PHE A 166 5.27 -0.31 -10.91
C PHE A 166 4.44 -0.85 -9.75
N VAL A 167 4.96 -1.87 -9.07
CA VAL A 167 4.26 -2.59 -8.00
C VAL A 167 5.05 -2.52 -6.70
N GLY A 168 4.34 -2.29 -5.59
CA GLY A 168 4.90 -2.31 -4.24
C GLY A 168 4.70 -3.67 -3.58
N CYS A 169 5.78 -4.28 -3.12
CA CYS A 169 5.77 -5.61 -2.52
C CYS A 169 5.52 -5.53 -1.00
N GLY A 170 4.30 -5.16 -0.60
CA GLY A 170 3.94 -4.93 0.80
C GLY A 170 4.24 -6.10 1.75
N ASN A 171 4.12 -7.34 1.27
CA ASN A 171 4.40 -8.56 2.04
C ASN A 171 5.90 -8.78 2.33
N ALA A 172 6.79 -8.06 1.65
CA ALA A 172 8.25 -8.16 1.77
C ALA A 172 8.85 -6.96 2.53
N ARG A 173 8.04 -6.31 3.38
CA ARG A 173 8.47 -5.18 4.22
C ARG A 173 9.59 -5.62 5.17
N ALA A 174 10.65 -4.80 5.25
CA ALA A 174 11.71 -4.95 6.24
C ALA A 174 11.77 -3.72 7.14
N GLU A 175 12.10 -3.93 8.41
CA GLU A 175 12.16 -2.89 9.43
C GLU A 175 13.48 -3.00 10.21
N GLN A 176 14.04 -1.86 10.59
CA GLN A 176 15.29 -1.79 11.33
C GLN A 176 15.30 -0.60 12.30
N THR A 177 15.67 -0.86 13.55
CA THR A 177 15.88 0.20 14.55
C THR A 177 17.09 1.05 14.17
N VAL A 178 16.97 2.36 14.37
CA VAL A 178 18.02 3.32 14.06
C VAL A 178 19.08 3.33 15.15
N GLU A 179 20.34 3.21 14.73
CA GLU A 179 21.50 3.41 15.58
C GLU A 179 21.97 4.87 15.49
N TYR A 180 22.30 5.47 16.65
CA TYR A 180 22.66 6.88 16.75
C TYR A 180 24.16 7.04 16.95
N PHE A 181 24.75 7.96 16.19
CA PHE A 181 26.15 8.34 16.31
C PHE A 181 26.24 9.86 16.51
N ALA A 182 27.10 10.26 17.44
CA ALA A 182 27.38 11.67 17.76
C ALA A 182 28.30 12.30 16.72
#